data_AF-A0A0B2SQ73-F1
#
_entry.id   AF-A0A0B2SQ73-F1
#
_cell.length_a   1.000
_cell.length_b   1.000
_cell.length_c   1.000
_cell.angle_alpha   90.00
_cell.angle_beta   90.00
_cell.angle_gamma   90.00
#
_symmetry.space_group_name_H-M   'P 1'
#
loop_
_entity.id
_entity.type
_entity.pdbx_description
1 polymer ?
#
loop_
_entity_poly.entity_id
_entity_poly.type
_entity_poly.pdbx_seq_one_letter_code
_entity_poly.pdbx_strand_id
1 'polypeptide(L)'
;MLWEFKGYVFIITGGCDKQGFPIKQGVLTPGRVRLLLHRGTPCFRGYGRRNGERRRKSVRGCIVSPDLSVLNLVIVKKGESDLPGLTDVEKPRMRGPKRASKIRKLFNLSKDDVRKYVNTYRRTFTTKNGKVPSLCKCSV
;
A
#
# COMPACT_ATOMS: atom_id res chain seq x y z
N MET A 1 26.54 -4.29 -12.01
CA MET A 1 25.19 -3.87 -11.59
C MET A 1 24.28 -5.03 -11.14
N LEU A 2 24.50 -6.29 -11.54
CA LEU A 2 23.62 -7.43 -11.15
C LEU A 2 23.89 -8.00 -9.73
N TRP A 3 24.94 -7.57 -9.03
CA TRP A 3 25.33 -8.11 -7.73
C TRP A 3 24.52 -7.54 -6.55
N GLU A 4 23.90 -6.38 -6.71
CA GLU A 4 23.24 -5.64 -5.61
C GLU A 4 21.93 -6.31 -5.13
N PHE A 5 21.28 -7.08 -5.98
CA PHE A 5 19.99 -7.72 -5.68
C PHE A 5 20.11 -9.23 -5.42
N LYS A 6 21.32 -9.73 -5.17
CA LYS A 6 21.54 -11.16 -4.94
C LYS A 6 20.79 -11.62 -3.68
N GLY A 7 20.06 -12.73 -3.81
CA GLY A 7 19.26 -13.32 -2.73
C GLY A 7 17.93 -12.61 -2.43
N TYR A 8 17.62 -11.50 -3.11
CA TYR A 8 16.32 -10.85 -2.96
C TYR A 8 15.22 -11.58 -3.72
N VAL A 9 14.05 -11.69 -3.10
CA VAL A 9 12.84 -12.20 -3.76
C VAL A 9 11.82 -11.07 -3.88
N PHE A 10 11.47 -10.76 -5.12
CA PHE A 10 10.49 -9.73 -5.47
C PHE A 10 9.19 -10.36 -5.98
N ILE A 11 8.06 -9.77 -5.58
CA ILE A 11 6.75 -10.04 -6.19
C ILE A 11 6.37 -8.84 -7.06
N ILE A 12 5.92 -9.13 -8.29
CA ILE A 12 5.31 -8.15 -9.18
C ILE A 12 3.89 -7.89 -8.68
N THR A 13 3.66 -6.70 -8.13
CA THR A 13 2.33 -6.30 -7.62
C THR A 13 1.52 -5.51 -8.64
N GLY A 14 2.18 -4.90 -9.62
CA GLY A 14 1.51 -4.20 -10.70
C GLY A 14 2.50 -3.43 -11.58
N GLY A 15 1.97 -2.47 -12.34
CA GLY A 15 2.75 -1.65 -13.24
C GLY A 15 1.86 -0.80 -14.13
N CYS A 16 2.52 0.01 -14.96
CA CYS A 16 1.88 0.90 -15.93
C CYS A 16 2.55 0.79 -17.30
N ASP A 17 1.72 0.83 -18.34
CA ASP A 17 2.13 0.97 -19.74
C ASP A 17 2.67 2.40 -19.99
N LYS A 18 3.39 2.64 -21.09
CA LYS A 18 3.91 3.95 -21.52
C LYS A 18 2.84 5.05 -21.58
N GLN A 19 1.61 4.69 -21.90
CA GLN A 19 0.47 5.62 -21.94
C GLN A 19 -0.25 5.76 -20.58
N GLY A 20 0.31 5.19 -19.50
CA GLY A 20 -0.25 5.27 -18.16
C GLY A 20 -1.40 4.30 -17.89
N PHE A 21 -1.67 3.34 -18.78
CA PHE A 21 -2.69 2.32 -18.51
C PHE A 21 -2.16 1.31 -17.47
N PRO A 22 -2.86 1.14 -16.34
CA PRO A 22 -2.44 0.21 -15.31
C PRO A 22 -2.66 -1.25 -15.72
N ILE A 23 -1.81 -2.13 -15.20
CA ILE A 23 -1.97 -3.58 -15.29
C ILE A 23 -3.13 -4.04 -14.41
N LYS A 24 -3.95 -4.98 -14.91
CA LYS A 24 -4.99 -5.65 -14.13
C LYS A 24 -4.73 -7.14 -14.03
N GLN A 25 -4.61 -7.60 -12.80
CA GLN A 25 -4.52 -9.03 -12.46
C GLN A 25 -5.77 -9.77 -12.97
N GLY A 26 -5.55 -10.98 -13.53
CA GLY A 26 -6.58 -11.84 -14.08
C GLY A 26 -6.89 -11.62 -15.57
N VAL A 27 -6.33 -10.58 -16.20
CA VAL A 27 -6.42 -10.39 -17.66
C VAL A 27 -5.18 -10.99 -18.29
N LEU A 28 -5.27 -12.25 -18.73
CA LEU A 28 -4.15 -13.06 -19.25
C LEU A 28 -3.79 -12.70 -20.70
N THR A 29 -3.55 -11.42 -20.98
CA THR A 29 -3.11 -10.95 -22.29
C THR A 29 -1.86 -10.09 -22.13
N PRO A 30 -0.93 -10.11 -23.11
CA PRO A 30 0.19 -9.18 -23.08
C PRO A 30 -0.28 -7.76 -23.40
N GLY A 31 -1.24 -7.59 -24.30
CA GLY A 31 -1.74 -6.29 -24.76
C GLY A 31 -2.79 -5.61 -23.88
N ARG A 32 -3.48 -4.62 -24.46
CA ARG A 32 -4.57 -3.88 -23.81
C ARG A 32 -5.93 -4.43 -24.19
N VAL A 33 -6.84 -4.42 -23.23
CA VAL A 33 -8.23 -4.88 -23.41
C VAL A 33 -9.19 -3.83 -22.85
N ARG A 34 -10.34 -3.66 -23.50
CA ARG A 34 -11.41 -2.75 -23.03
C ARG A 34 -12.44 -3.51 -22.22
N LEU A 35 -12.39 -3.35 -20.89
CA LEU A 35 -13.28 -4.03 -19.95
C LEU A 35 -14.30 -3.09 -19.33
N LEU A 36 -15.47 -3.62 -19.00
CA LEU A 36 -16.52 -2.90 -18.27
C LEU A 36 -16.26 -3.00 -16.76
N LEU A 37 -15.72 -1.94 -16.16
CA LEU A 37 -15.32 -1.91 -14.75
C LEU A 37 -16.43 -1.34 -13.86
N HIS A 38 -16.52 -1.87 -12.64
CA HIS A 38 -17.41 -1.39 -11.57
C HIS A 38 -16.61 -0.57 -10.54
N ARG A 39 -17.27 0.37 -9.84
CA ARG A 39 -16.67 1.19 -8.78
C ARG A 39 -15.91 0.34 -7.76
N GLY A 40 -14.69 0.78 -7.41
CA GLY A 40 -13.82 0.10 -6.45
C GLY A 40 -12.99 -1.04 -7.03
N THR A 41 -13.21 -1.44 -8.28
CA THR A 41 -12.33 -2.40 -8.95
C THR A 41 -10.99 -1.76 -9.31
N PRO A 42 -9.87 -2.52 -9.32
CA PRO A 42 -8.59 -1.98 -9.77
C PRO A 42 -8.73 -1.41 -11.17
N CYS A 43 -8.02 -0.30 -11.43
CA CYS A 43 -8.12 0.55 -12.63
C CYS A 43 -9.37 1.47 -12.69
N PHE A 44 -10.33 1.34 -11.75
CA PHE A 44 -11.47 2.24 -11.63
C PHE A 44 -11.87 2.53 -10.18
N ARG A 45 -11.29 3.60 -9.62
CA ARG A 45 -11.64 4.09 -8.27
C ARG A 45 -13.11 4.51 -8.15
N GLY A 46 -13.66 5.16 -9.18
CA GLY A 46 -15.08 5.53 -9.25
C GLY A 46 -15.53 6.57 -8.22
N TYR A 47 -14.61 7.37 -7.65
CA TYR A 47 -14.98 8.55 -6.86
C TYR A 47 -15.65 9.60 -7.76
N GLY A 48 -16.79 10.15 -7.34
CA GLY A 48 -17.55 11.15 -8.08
C GLY A 48 -18.46 10.61 -9.19
N ARG A 49 -18.75 9.30 -9.20
CA ARG A 49 -19.64 8.66 -10.17
C ARG A 49 -20.94 8.20 -9.51
N ARG A 50 -22.01 8.05 -10.29
CA ARG A 50 -23.31 7.60 -9.76
C ARG A 50 -23.17 6.19 -9.19
N ASN A 51 -23.94 5.88 -8.15
CA ASN A 51 -23.98 4.54 -7.60
C ASN A 51 -24.47 3.55 -8.68
N GLY A 52 -23.79 2.42 -8.82
CA GLY A 52 -24.06 1.42 -9.87
C GLY A 52 -23.48 1.74 -11.26
N GLU A 53 -22.83 2.90 -11.46
CA GLU A 53 -22.22 3.23 -12.76
C GLU A 53 -21.07 2.27 -13.09
N ARG A 54 -21.14 1.67 -14.28
CA ARG A 54 -20.07 0.86 -14.87
C ARG A 54 -19.51 1.59 -16.08
N ARG A 55 -18.18 1.61 -16.21
CA ARG A 55 -17.52 2.31 -17.32
C ARG A 55 -16.58 1.38 -18.08
N ARG A 56 -16.69 1.40 -19.41
CA ARG A 56 -15.77 0.69 -20.29
C ARG A 56 -14.45 1.46 -20.35
N LYS A 57 -13.36 0.85 -19.86
CA LYS A 57 -12.01 1.44 -19.85
C LYS A 57 -11.00 0.48 -20.46
N SER A 58 -10.00 1.04 -21.12
CA SER A 58 -8.82 0.32 -21.58
C SER A 58 -7.90 0.03 -20.40
N VAL A 59 -7.44 -1.21 -20.30
CA VAL A 59 -6.59 -1.70 -19.22
C VAL A 59 -5.53 -2.61 -19.82
N ARG A 60 -4.32 -2.64 -19.26
CA ARG A 60 -3.25 -3.55 -19.69
C ARG A 60 -3.44 -4.92 -19.03
N GLY A 61 -3.19 -5.99 -19.76
CA GLY A 61 -3.17 -7.33 -19.17
C GLY A 61 -1.98 -7.56 -18.24
N CYS A 62 -1.99 -8.68 -17.54
CA CYS A 62 -1.01 -9.00 -16.49
C CYS A 62 0.29 -9.62 -17.00
N ILE A 63 0.35 -10.02 -18.26
CA ILE A 63 1.56 -10.59 -18.85
C ILE A 63 2.56 -9.45 -19.10
N VAL A 64 3.79 -9.63 -18.62
CA VAL A 64 4.87 -8.65 -18.73
C VAL A 64 5.36 -8.62 -20.18
N SER A 65 5.54 -7.41 -20.71
CA SER A 65 5.98 -7.18 -22.09
C SER A 65 6.86 -5.92 -22.17
N PRO A 66 7.67 -5.75 -23.22
CA PRO A 66 8.54 -4.57 -23.41
C PRO A 66 7.80 -3.22 -23.50
N ASP A 67 6.49 -3.23 -23.71
CA ASP A 67 5.67 -2.01 -23.76
C ASP A 67 5.46 -1.36 -22.39
N LEU A 68 5.83 -2.04 -21.29
CA LEU A 68 5.69 -1.50 -19.95
C LEU A 68 6.71 -0.39 -19.71
N SER A 69 6.26 0.68 -19.05
CA SER A 69 7.12 1.79 -18.65
C SER A 69 7.61 1.63 -17.21
N VAL A 70 6.71 1.22 -16.31
CA VAL A 70 7.01 1.09 -14.88
C VAL A 70 6.47 -0.24 -14.36
N LEU A 71 7.28 -0.92 -13.55
CA LEU A 71 6.88 -2.10 -12.77
C LEU A 71 6.95 -1.79 -11.28
N ASN A 72 5.91 -2.19 -10.55
CA ASN A 72 5.83 -2.05 -9.10
C ASN A 72 6.20 -3.39 -8.45
N LEU A 73 7.37 -3.44 -7.82
CA LEU A 73 7.89 -4.60 -7.12
C LEU A 73 7.75 -4.43 -5.61
N VAL A 74 7.49 -5.54 -4.92
CA VAL A 74 7.50 -5.61 -3.45
C VAL A 74 8.50 -6.67 -3.01
N ILE A 75 9.36 -6.32 -2.06
CA ILE A 75 10.33 -7.24 -1.45
C ILE A 75 9.59 -8.17 -0.48
N VAL A 76 9.75 -9.47 -0.66
CA VAL A 76 9.22 -10.49 0.26
C VAL A 76 10.31 -11.04 1.18
N LYS A 77 11.49 -11.28 0.61
CA LYS A 77 12.67 -11.73 1.36
C LYS A 77 13.82 -10.77 1.09
N LYS A 78 14.44 -10.29 2.16
CA LYS A 78 15.66 -9.48 2.10
C LYS A 78 16.83 -10.38 1.69
N GLY A 79 17.68 -9.90 0.79
CA GLY A 79 18.90 -10.57 0.37
C GLY A 79 20.06 -10.34 1.35
N GLU A 80 21.27 -10.67 0.88
CA GLU A 80 22.49 -10.62 1.70
C GLU A 80 22.98 -9.20 1.96
N SER A 81 22.95 -8.34 0.95
CA SER A 81 23.39 -6.95 1.04
C SER A 81 22.22 -6.01 1.30
N ASP A 82 22.46 -4.90 2.00
CA ASP A 82 21.47 -3.85 2.21
C ASP A 82 21.34 -2.91 1.00
N LEU A 83 20.11 -2.46 0.72
CA LEU A 83 19.82 -1.53 -0.37
C LEU A 83 19.69 -0.10 0.18
N PRO A 84 20.53 0.84 -0.28
CA PRO A 84 20.49 2.22 0.21
C PRO A 84 19.13 2.85 -0.10
N GLY A 85 18.56 3.54 0.89
CA GLY A 85 17.29 4.26 0.77
C GLY A 85 16.02 3.40 0.86
N LEU A 86 16.13 2.06 0.88
CA LEU A 86 14.97 1.18 1.02
C LEU A 86 15.01 0.34 2.30
N THR A 87 16.08 -0.42 2.52
CA THR A 87 16.19 -1.25 3.74
C THR A 87 16.90 -0.53 4.88
N ASP A 88 17.66 0.52 4.58
CA ASP A 88 18.37 1.34 5.55
C ASP A 88 17.43 2.22 6.41
N VAL A 89 16.28 2.61 5.85
CA VAL A 89 15.35 3.52 6.53
C VAL A 89 14.18 2.77 7.15
N GLU A 90 14.16 2.72 8.48
CA GLU A 90 12.99 2.23 9.22
C GLU A 90 11.93 3.31 9.38
N LYS A 91 10.77 3.12 8.71
CA LYS A 91 9.63 4.03 8.83
C LYS A 91 8.64 3.55 9.90
N PRO A 92 8.46 4.27 11.02
CA PRO A 92 7.51 3.85 12.04
C PRO A 92 6.06 3.92 11.54
N ARG A 93 5.20 3.05 12.07
CA ARG A 93 3.77 3.05 11.75
C ARG A 93 3.12 4.36 12.17
N MET A 94 2.43 5.02 11.24
CA MET A 94 1.82 6.34 11.48
C MET A 94 0.63 6.29 12.45
N ARG A 95 -0.11 5.19 12.48
CA ARG A 95 -1.33 5.05 13.28
C ARG A 95 -1.32 3.74 14.06
N GLY A 96 -1.73 3.82 15.34
CA GLY A 96 -1.98 2.66 16.17
C GLY A 96 -3.40 2.09 15.97
N PRO A 97 -3.66 0.85 16.42
CA PRO A 97 -5.01 0.28 16.37
C PRO A 97 -6.01 1.10 17.20
N LYS A 98 -7.19 1.44 16.64
CA LYS A 98 -8.26 2.15 17.37
C LYS A 98 -9.11 1.22 18.24
N ARG A 99 -9.39 0.01 17.74
CA ARG A 99 -10.36 -0.92 18.32
C ARG A 99 -9.75 -1.70 19.49
N ALA A 100 -10.47 -1.80 20.61
CA ALA A 100 -9.99 -2.45 21.83
C ALA A 100 -9.47 -3.88 21.61
N SER A 101 -10.16 -4.70 20.82
CA SER A 101 -9.73 -6.07 20.51
C SER A 101 -8.38 -6.14 19.79
N LYS A 102 -8.07 -5.18 18.91
CA LYS A 102 -6.77 -5.11 18.22
C LYS A 102 -5.66 -4.62 19.15
N ILE A 103 -5.98 -3.72 20.08
CA ILE A 103 -5.02 -3.24 21.07
C ILE A 103 -4.66 -4.37 22.05
N ARG A 104 -5.66 -5.14 22.52
CA ARG A 104 -5.42 -6.33 23.35
C ARG A 104 -4.51 -7.35 22.68
N LYS A 105 -4.71 -7.61 21.38
CA LYS A 105 -3.82 -8.49 20.60
C LYS A 105 -2.40 -7.96 20.46
N LEU A 106 -2.22 -6.65 20.35
CA LEU A 106 -0.91 -6.04 20.13
C LEU A 106 -0.08 -6.04 21.42
N PHE A 107 -0.73 -5.81 22.56
CA PHE A 107 -0.08 -5.77 23.88
C PHE A 107 -0.25 -7.08 24.69
N ASN A 108 -0.79 -8.14 24.07
CA ASN A 108 -1.11 -9.42 24.71
C ASN A 108 -1.88 -9.29 26.04
N LEU A 109 -2.85 -8.37 26.10
CA LEU A 109 -3.68 -8.11 27.28
C LEU A 109 -4.89 -9.05 27.31
N SER A 110 -5.21 -9.58 28.49
CA SER A 110 -6.38 -10.43 28.69
C SER A 110 -7.65 -9.60 28.95
N LYS A 111 -7.77 -9.01 30.15
CA LYS A 111 -8.96 -8.27 30.61
C LYS A 111 -8.66 -6.84 31.08
N ASP A 112 -7.40 -6.43 31.07
CA ASP A 112 -6.97 -5.12 31.56
C ASP A 112 -7.57 -3.94 30.77
N ASP A 113 -7.58 -2.78 31.43
CA ASP A 113 -8.05 -1.53 30.82
C ASP A 113 -7.09 -1.08 29.70
N VAL A 114 -7.65 -1.04 28.50
CA VAL A 114 -6.96 -0.74 27.25
C VAL A 114 -6.56 0.74 27.18
N ARG A 115 -7.27 1.63 27.87
CA ARG A 115 -7.09 3.09 27.76
C ARG A 115 -5.68 3.56 28.13
N LYS A 116 -5.01 2.88 29.06
CA LYS A 116 -3.63 3.17 29.46
C LYS A 116 -2.64 2.98 28.30
N TYR A 117 -2.85 1.95 27.50
CA TYR A 117 -1.97 1.54 26.38
C TYR A 117 -2.27 2.26 25.05
N VAL A 118 -3.43 2.93 24.96
CA VAL A 118 -3.78 3.74 23.77
C VAL A 118 -2.83 4.93 23.60
N ASN A 119 -2.25 5.42 24.70
CA ASN A 119 -1.45 6.64 24.70
C ASN A 119 -0.01 6.44 24.20
N THR A 120 0.47 5.20 24.12
CA THR A 120 1.85 4.86 23.70
C THR A 120 2.11 5.21 22.23
N TYR A 121 1.06 5.25 21.40
CA TYR A 121 1.15 5.66 19.98
C TYR A 121 0.65 7.09 19.73
N ARG A 122 0.49 7.91 20.77
CA ARG A 122 0.22 9.34 20.59
C ARG A 122 1.47 10.00 20.04
N ARG A 123 1.41 10.51 18.82
CA ARG A 123 2.42 11.44 18.32
C ARG A 123 2.16 12.81 18.95
N THR A 124 3.18 13.34 19.60
CA THR A 124 3.33 14.78 19.81
C THR A 124 3.72 15.40 18.47
N PHE A 125 3.00 16.43 18.05
CA PHE A 125 3.35 17.20 16.87
C PHE A 125 3.48 18.66 17.29
N THR A 126 4.55 19.33 16.88
CA THR A 126 4.66 20.78 16.99
C THR A 126 3.81 21.41 15.90
N THR A 127 2.80 22.19 16.29
CA THR A 127 2.04 23.00 15.35
C THR A 127 2.88 24.20 14.94
N LYS A 128 2.67 24.77 13.74
CA LYS A 128 3.33 26.02 13.33
C LYS A 128 3.21 27.15 14.36
N ASN A 129 2.13 27.14 15.16
CA ASN A 129 1.86 28.12 16.23
C ASN A 129 2.50 27.72 17.59
N GLY A 130 3.50 26.84 17.62
CA GLY A 130 4.20 26.42 18.84
C GLY A 130 3.42 25.51 19.80
N LYS A 131 2.12 25.29 19.58
CA LYS A 131 1.31 24.36 20.40
C LYS A 131 1.69 22.92 20.11
N VAL A 132 1.84 22.10 21.15
CA VAL A 132 2.10 20.65 21.04
C VAL A 132 0.84 19.86 21.42
N PRO A 133 -0.17 19.76 20.55
CA PRO A 133 -1.32 18.91 20.81
C PRO A 133 -0.91 17.43 20.70
N SER A 134 -1.41 16.61 21.63
CA SER A 134 -1.33 15.15 21.51
C SER A 134 -2.62 14.64 20.85
N LEU A 135 -2.51 14.14 19.61
CA LEU A 135 -3.65 13.52 18.92
C LEU A 135 -3.50 12.00 18.91
N CYS A 136 -4.50 11.29 19.40
CA CYS A 136 -4.68 9.85 19.15
C CYS A 136 -5.02 9.64 17.67
N LYS A 137 -4.02 9.54 16.79
CA LYS A 137 -4.21 9.10 15.41
C LYS A 137 -4.28 7.57 15.38
N CYS A 138 -5.45 7.03 15.68
CA CYS A 138 -5.68 5.61 15.50
C CYS A 138 -6.26 5.31 14.10
N SER A 139 -5.94 4.15 13.52
CA SER A 139 -6.56 3.66 12.29
C SER A 139 -7.98 3.17 12.62
N VAL A 140 -8.98 3.73 11.94
CA VAL A 140 -10.40 3.33 12.03
C VAL A 140 -10.55 1.84 11.70
#